data_AF-A0A7S4K8Q0-F1
#
_entry.id   AF-A0A7S4K8Q0-F1
#
_cell.length_a   1.000
_cell.length_b   1.000
_cell.length_c   1.000
_cell.angle_alpha   90.00
_cell.angle_beta   90.00
_cell.angle_gamma   90.00
#
_symmetry.space_group_name_H-M   'P 1'
#
loop_
_entity.id
_entity.type
_entity.pdbx_description
1 polymer ?
#
loop_
_entity_poly.entity_id
_entity_poly.type
_entity_poly.pdbx_seq_one_letter_code
_entity_poly.pdbx_strand_id
1 'polypeptide(L)'
;MKGFNDDELRDFASLTLDRDVDVRFIEWMPFLDNGWNRDRFLGYADMMARITGRQEGIGNGDGDVDRVETMTDEECNASLNMVGPLTLRRLQDGPNDTTKWWSVDASPEKRECDGEDEKDSPTFVERGRGRLGFITSMSSHFCGTCNRLRLTADGKLKTCLFGSREVSLRDALRAGATEEELRMVISAAVGRKTFALGGHGSAEGIAKAGDNRPMTLIGG
;
A
#
# COMPACT_ATOMS: atom_id res chain seq x y z
N MET A 1 -3.20 -8.40 -6.05
CA MET A 1 -2.23 -9.49 -6.30
C MET A 1 -2.17 -9.69 -7.80
N LYS A 2 -0.96 -9.80 -8.35
CA LYS A 2 -0.77 -9.95 -9.80
C LYS A 2 -1.36 -11.28 -10.28
N GLY A 3 -2.15 -11.23 -11.36
CA GLY A 3 -2.86 -12.38 -11.94
C GLY A 3 -4.00 -12.91 -11.08
N PHE A 4 -4.55 -12.13 -10.16
CA PHE A 4 -5.65 -12.56 -9.30
C PHE A 4 -6.74 -11.49 -9.14
N ASN A 5 -6.37 -10.26 -8.80
CA ASN A 5 -7.31 -9.14 -8.63
C ASN A 5 -6.66 -7.79 -8.96
N ASP A 6 -5.66 -7.82 -9.84
CA ASP A 6 -4.91 -6.66 -10.29
C ASP A 6 -5.59 -5.89 -11.44
N ASP A 7 -6.62 -6.48 -12.03
CA ASP A 7 -7.60 -5.89 -12.94
C ASP A 7 -8.67 -5.06 -12.21
N GLU A 8 -9.06 -5.46 -11.00
CA GLU A 8 -10.08 -4.77 -10.18
C GLU A 8 -9.61 -3.43 -9.58
N LEU A 9 -8.32 -3.08 -9.67
CA LEU A 9 -7.75 -1.90 -9.02
C LEU A 9 -8.44 -0.60 -9.44
N ARG A 10 -8.75 -0.47 -10.74
CA ARG A 10 -9.41 0.73 -11.27
C ARG A 10 -10.85 0.85 -10.78
N ASP A 11 -11.56 -0.27 -10.67
CA ASP A 11 -12.96 -0.28 -10.19
C ASP A 11 -13.03 0.20 -8.74
N PHE A 12 -12.15 -0.33 -7.88
CA PHE A 12 -12.05 0.13 -6.49
C PHE A 12 -11.60 1.58 -6.36
N ALA A 13 -10.75 2.07 -7.27
CA ALA A 13 -10.39 3.49 -7.33
C ALA A 13 -11.59 4.37 -7.70
N SER A 14 -12.36 3.96 -8.72
CA SER A 14 -13.56 4.67 -9.18
C SER A 14 -14.63 4.77 -8.10
N LEU A 15 -14.74 3.80 -7.17
CA LEU A 15 -15.66 3.89 -6.03
C LEU A 15 -15.44 5.14 -5.16
N THR A 16 -14.24 5.71 -5.15
CA THR A 16 -13.91 6.89 -4.34
C THR A 16 -14.34 8.21 -5.00
N LEU A 17 -14.79 8.18 -6.26
CA LEU A 17 -15.29 9.37 -6.95
C LEU A 17 -16.63 9.83 -6.33
N ASP A 18 -17.60 8.92 -6.24
CA ASP A 18 -18.97 9.22 -5.83
C ASP A 18 -19.25 8.92 -4.35
N ARG A 19 -18.40 8.11 -3.70
CA ARG A 19 -18.53 7.73 -2.29
C ARG A 19 -17.43 8.33 -1.43
N ASP A 20 -17.82 8.79 -0.25
CA ASP A 20 -16.92 9.22 0.83
C ASP A 20 -16.36 7.98 1.56
N VAL A 21 -15.49 7.24 0.86
CA VAL A 21 -14.84 6.03 1.37
C VAL A 21 -13.33 6.07 1.11
N ASP A 22 -12.57 5.56 2.07
CA ASP A 22 -11.13 5.34 1.92
C ASP A 22 -10.88 3.92 1.42
N VAL A 23 -10.29 3.78 0.23
CA VAL A 23 -9.86 2.48 -0.31
C VAL A 23 -8.34 2.37 -0.16
N ARG A 24 -7.87 1.27 0.43
CA ARG A 24 -6.43 1.04 0.67
C ARG A 24 -5.94 -0.20 -0.06
N PHE A 25 -4.96 -0.01 -0.93
CA PHE A 25 -4.22 -1.10 -1.55
C PHE A 25 -2.99 -1.41 -0.71
N ILE A 26 -2.83 -2.69 -0.37
CA ILE A 26 -1.72 -3.18 0.45
C ILE A 26 -0.84 -4.05 -0.44
N GLU A 27 0.45 -3.73 -0.48
CA GLU A 27 1.42 -4.59 -1.16
C GLU A 27 1.38 -6.00 -0.56
N TRP A 28 1.45 -6.99 -1.44
CA TRP A 28 1.46 -8.36 -1.00
C TRP A 28 2.73 -8.63 -0.18
N MET A 29 2.53 -9.18 1.03
CA MET A 29 3.61 -9.41 1.99
C MET A 29 3.98 -10.91 2.06
N PRO A 30 5.28 -11.21 2.25
CA PRO A 30 5.77 -12.56 2.49
C PRO A 30 5.36 -13.01 3.89
N PHE A 31 4.44 -13.96 3.97
CA PHE A 31 4.07 -14.62 5.22
C PHE A 31 4.46 -16.10 5.18
N LEU A 32 4.59 -16.66 6.38
CA LEU A 32 4.90 -18.07 6.58
C LEU A 32 3.94 -19.00 5.83
N ASP A 33 2.66 -18.63 5.82
CA ASP A 33 1.60 -19.49 5.27
C ASP A 33 1.35 -19.27 3.77
N ASN A 34 1.87 -18.17 3.18
CA ASN A 34 1.60 -17.83 1.78
C ASN A 34 2.82 -17.97 0.86
N GLY A 35 4.03 -18.13 1.41
CA GLY A 35 5.29 -18.36 0.70
C GLY A 35 5.64 -17.25 -0.29
N TRP A 36 6.66 -16.44 -0.02
CA TRP A 36 7.05 -15.33 -0.90
C TRP A 36 7.19 -15.73 -2.37
N ASN A 37 6.39 -15.09 -3.23
CA ASN A 37 6.35 -15.29 -4.66
C ASN A 37 6.46 -13.92 -5.35
N ARG A 38 7.62 -13.68 -5.97
CA ARG A 38 7.90 -12.42 -6.69
C ARG A 38 6.99 -12.22 -7.90
N ASP A 39 6.53 -13.29 -8.53
CA ASP A 39 5.66 -13.22 -9.71
C ASP A 39 4.24 -12.76 -9.35
N ARG A 40 3.83 -12.94 -8.08
CA ARG A 40 2.54 -12.47 -7.55
C ARG A 40 2.62 -11.09 -6.89
N PHE A 41 3.83 -10.60 -6.63
CA PHE A 41 4.05 -9.29 -6.06
C PHE A 41 3.61 -8.21 -7.06
N LEU A 42 2.87 -7.23 -6.54
CA LEU A 42 2.44 -6.06 -7.28
C LEU A 42 2.85 -4.84 -6.46
N GLY A 43 3.82 -4.11 -6.97
CA GLY A 43 4.39 -2.97 -6.26
C GLY A 43 3.50 -1.73 -6.36
N TYR A 44 3.79 -0.76 -5.51
CA TYR A 44 3.17 0.56 -5.54
C TYR A 44 3.12 1.20 -6.94
N ALA A 45 4.26 1.23 -7.64
CA ALA A 45 4.35 1.82 -8.98
C ALA A 45 3.44 1.10 -9.99
N ASP A 46 3.43 -0.24 -9.97
CA ASP A 46 2.57 -1.04 -10.84
C ASP A 46 1.09 -0.79 -10.57
N MET A 47 0.69 -0.68 -9.30
CA MET A 47 -0.70 -0.38 -8.93
C MET A 47 -1.11 1.02 -9.41
N MET A 48 -0.23 2.01 -9.26
CA MET A 48 -0.45 3.38 -9.75
C MET A 48 -0.60 3.43 -11.27
N ALA A 49 0.28 2.75 -12.00
CA ALA A 49 0.24 2.64 -13.46
C ALA A 49 -1.10 2.07 -13.94
N ARG A 50 -1.56 0.99 -13.31
CA ARG A 50 -2.84 0.32 -13.64
C ARG A 50 -4.06 1.19 -13.35
N ILE A 51 -4.08 1.91 -12.23
CA ILE A 51 -5.20 2.78 -11.87
C ILE A 51 -5.31 3.99 -12.82
N THR A 52 -4.18 4.58 -13.19
CA THR A 52 -4.14 5.79 -14.03
C THR A 52 -4.19 5.49 -15.53
N GLY A 53 -4.09 4.22 -15.93
CA GLY A 53 -4.02 3.83 -17.35
C GLY A 53 -2.70 4.24 -18.04
N ARG A 54 -1.69 4.66 -17.27
CA ARG A 54 -0.35 4.97 -17.79
C ARG A 54 0.49 3.70 -17.72
N GLN A 55 0.78 3.07 -18.86
CA GLN A 55 1.84 2.07 -18.91
C GLN A 55 3.19 2.76 -18.74
N GLU A 56 3.88 2.54 -17.62
CA GLU A 56 5.33 2.68 -17.62
C GLU A 56 5.89 1.50 -18.42
N GLY A 57 6.56 1.80 -19.53
CA GLY A 57 7.29 0.79 -20.28
C GLY A 57 8.27 0.08 -19.34
N ILE A 58 8.27 -1.26 -19.37
CA ILE A 58 9.25 -2.08 -18.66
C ILE A 58 10.62 -1.81 -19.29
N GLY A 59 11.32 -0.80 -18.80
CA GLY A 59 12.71 -0.50 -19.12
C GLY A 59 13.62 -1.11 -18.07
N ASN A 60 14.20 -2.27 -18.38
CA ASN A 60 15.45 -2.66 -17.74
C ASN A 60 16.57 -1.76 -18.28
N GLY A 61 17.27 -1.06 -17.39
CA GLY A 61 18.58 -0.48 -17.69
C GLY A 61 18.59 1.03 -17.94
N ASP A 62 19.59 1.65 -17.35
CA ASP A 62 20.02 3.03 -17.48
C ASP A 62 19.94 3.60 -18.92
N GLY A 63 19.39 4.80 -19.07
CA GLY A 63 19.62 5.65 -20.26
C GLY A 63 18.39 6.38 -20.81
N ASP A 64 18.49 7.71 -20.82
CA ASP A 64 17.85 8.71 -21.67
C ASP A 64 16.33 8.65 -21.94
N VAL A 65 15.65 9.65 -21.40
CA VAL A 65 14.24 9.99 -21.61
C VAL A 65 14.13 10.77 -22.92
N ASP A 66 13.82 10.10 -24.04
CA ASP A 66 13.27 10.80 -25.21
C ASP A 66 12.53 9.83 -26.16
N ARG A 67 11.36 10.30 -26.62
CA ARG A 67 10.38 9.74 -27.58
C ARG A 67 9.37 8.70 -27.06
N VAL A 68 8.14 9.21 -26.94
CA VAL A 68 6.88 8.46 -26.84
C VAL A 68 6.33 8.27 -28.26
N GLU A 69 6.11 7.03 -28.69
CA GLU A 69 5.31 6.72 -29.89
C GLU A 69 3.85 6.48 -29.46
N THR A 70 2.93 7.23 -30.07
CA THR A 70 1.47 7.09 -29.90
C THR A 70 0.97 5.87 -30.66
N MET A 71 0.31 4.94 -29.97
CA MET A 71 -0.46 3.87 -30.60
C MET A 71 -1.70 4.42 -31.31
N THR A 72 -1.99 3.88 -32.49
CA THR A 72 -3.05 4.27 -33.43
C THR A 72 -4.44 3.79 -33.00
N ASP A 73 -5.42 4.59 -33.39
CA ASP A 73 -6.86 4.39 -33.18
C ASP A 73 -7.38 3.15 -33.91
N GLU A 74 -7.79 2.09 -33.20
CA GLU A 74 -8.69 1.08 -33.81
C GLU A 74 -9.49 0.15 -32.87
N GLU A 75 -9.68 0.47 -31.59
CA GLU A 75 -10.63 -0.28 -30.73
C GLU A 75 -11.54 0.64 -29.93
N CYS A 76 -12.24 1.55 -30.64
CA CYS A 76 -13.39 2.26 -30.10
C CYS A 76 -14.65 1.40 -30.26
N ASN A 77 -14.77 0.31 -29.48
CA ASN A 77 -16.09 -0.22 -29.14
C ASN A 77 -16.07 -1.21 -27.98
N ALA A 78 -17.14 -1.13 -27.18
CA ALA A 78 -17.54 -2.03 -26.10
C ALA A 78 -16.88 -1.82 -24.72
N SER A 79 -17.33 -0.78 -24.01
CA SER A 79 -18.05 -0.92 -22.72
C SER A 79 -18.32 0.47 -22.14
N LEU A 80 -19.55 0.69 -21.67
CA LEU A 80 -19.93 1.88 -20.88
C LEU A 80 -19.05 2.00 -19.63
N ASN A 81 -17.91 2.69 -19.74
CA ASN A 81 -17.19 3.22 -18.59
C ASN A 81 -17.31 4.74 -18.66
N MET A 82 -18.31 5.28 -17.96
CA MET A 82 -18.60 6.71 -17.92
C MET A 82 -17.56 7.56 -17.15
N VAL A 83 -16.28 7.14 -17.16
CA VAL A 83 -15.20 7.84 -16.46
C VAL A 83 -13.95 7.73 -17.33
N GLY A 84 -13.47 8.87 -17.81
CA GLY A 84 -12.19 8.99 -18.50
C GLY A 84 -10.99 8.56 -17.62
N PRO A 85 -9.75 8.85 -18.02
CA PRO A 85 -8.58 8.47 -17.22
C PRO A 85 -8.65 9.06 -15.80
N LEU A 86 -8.44 8.22 -14.79
CA LEU A 86 -8.39 8.67 -13.40
C LEU A 86 -7.09 9.45 -13.18
N THR A 87 -7.22 10.65 -12.63
CA THR A 87 -6.09 11.47 -12.20
C THR A 87 -5.93 11.34 -10.69
N LEU A 88 -4.71 11.07 -10.23
CA LEU A 88 -4.39 10.95 -8.82
C LEU A 88 -3.55 12.14 -8.37
N ARG A 89 -3.97 12.81 -7.30
CA ARG A 89 -3.23 13.92 -6.69
C ARG A 89 -2.77 13.56 -5.30
N ARG A 90 -1.47 13.72 -5.05
CA ARG A 90 -0.84 13.40 -3.78
C ARG A 90 -1.40 14.26 -2.64
N LEU A 91 -1.84 13.62 -1.57
CA LEU A 91 -2.20 14.27 -0.30
C LEU A 91 -1.01 14.23 0.67
N GLN A 92 -1.01 15.09 1.68
CA GLN A 92 0.01 15.06 2.72
C GLN A 92 -0.21 13.86 3.65
N ASP A 93 0.85 13.09 3.92
CA ASP A 93 0.79 12.00 4.91
C ASP A 93 0.89 12.56 6.33
N GLY A 94 0.20 11.91 7.25
CA GLY A 94 0.35 12.17 8.68
C GLY A 94 1.68 11.66 9.26
N PRO A 95 2.07 12.11 10.46
CA PRO A 95 3.25 11.60 11.15
C PRO A 95 3.10 10.10 11.44
N ASN A 96 4.12 9.31 11.10
CA ASN A 96 4.13 7.85 11.23
C ASN A 96 2.99 7.13 10.48
N ASP A 97 2.39 7.78 9.48
CA ASP A 97 1.43 7.13 8.60
C ASP A 97 2.15 6.10 7.73
N THR A 98 1.50 4.97 7.55
CA THR A 98 1.98 3.87 6.72
C THR A 98 1.36 3.85 5.34
N THR A 99 0.43 4.78 5.11
CA THR A 99 -0.39 4.89 3.92
C THR A 99 -0.02 6.16 3.19
N LYS A 100 0.32 6.03 1.91
CA LYS A 100 0.47 7.16 1.00
C LYS A 100 -0.90 7.52 0.46
N TRP A 101 -1.40 8.70 0.81
CA TRP A 101 -2.74 9.16 0.45
C TRP A 101 -2.80 9.96 -0.86
N TRP A 102 -3.90 9.76 -1.58
CA TRP A 102 -4.20 10.38 -2.87
C TRP A 102 -5.68 10.77 -2.94
N SER A 103 -5.99 11.92 -3.52
CA SER A 103 -7.34 12.22 -4.01
C SER A 103 -7.49 11.69 -5.42
N VAL A 104 -8.67 11.16 -5.73
CA VAL A 104 -9.02 10.70 -7.07
C VAL A 104 -9.86 11.76 -7.74
N ASP A 105 -9.45 12.13 -8.95
CA ASP A 105 -10.05 13.18 -9.74
C ASP A 105 -10.41 12.56 -11.11
N ALA A 106 -11.60 12.84 -11.63
CA ALA A 106 -12.03 12.37 -12.95
C ALA A 106 -12.07 13.53 -13.94
N SER A 107 -11.56 13.29 -15.16
CA SER A 107 -11.81 14.17 -16.31
C SER A 107 -12.98 13.60 -17.11
N PRO A 108 -13.97 14.43 -17.50
CA PRO A 108 -14.99 14.00 -18.43
C PRO A 108 -14.32 13.61 -19.75
N GLU A 109 -14.76 12.51 -20.35
CA GLU A 109 -14.39 12.21 -21.74
C GLU A 109 -14.94 13.32 -22.64
N LYS A 110 -14.15 13.75 -23.62
CA LYS A 110 -14.68 14.62 -24.67
C LYS A 110 -15.84 13.88 -25.32
N ARG A 111 -17.06 14.42 -25.22
CA ARG A 111 -18.11 14.06 -26.18
C ARG A 111 -17.64 14.58 -27.53
N GLU A 112 -17.30 13.67 -28.44
CA GLU A 112 -17.35 13.99 -29.87
C GLU A 112 -18.83 14.19 -30.22
N CYS A 113 -19.30 15.43 -30.06
CA CYS A 113 -20.49 15.88 -30.74
C CYS A 113 -20.02 16.41 -32.10
N ASP A 114 -20.48 15.78 -33.17
CA ASP A 114 -20.24 16.24 -34.53
C ASP A 114 -20.70 17.69 -34.69
N GLY A 115 -19.77 18.58 -35.08
CA GLY A 115 -20.10 19.90 -35.61
C GLY A 115 -19.55 21.09 -34.81
N GLU A 116 -18.54 21.72 -35.42
CA GLU A 116 -18.21 23.15 -35.42
C GLU A 116 -17.82 23.83 -34.08
N ASP A 117 -16.52 24.10 -33.96
CA ASP A 117 -15.89 25.27 -33.33
C ASP A 117 -16.50 25.83 -32.03
N GLU A 118 -16.17 25.20 -30.90
CA GLU A 118 -16.22 25.88 -29.59
C GLU A 118 -14.90 25.71 -28.81
N LYS A 119 -13.97 26.66 -29.04
CA LYS A 119 -12.74 26.87 -28.25
C LYS A 119 -13.05 27.48 -26.89
N ASP A 120 -13.72 26.75 -26.00
CA ASP A 120 -13.58 26.88 -24.54
C ASP A 120 -14.51 25.85 -23.86
N SER A 121 -14.21 24.56 -24.02
CA SER A 121 -14.85 23.55 -23.17
C SER A 121 -14.17 23.56 -21.80
N PRO A 122 -14.88 23.87 -20.70
CA PRO A 122 -14.27 23.90 -19.38
C PRO A 122 -13.84 22.48 -18.98
N THR A 123 -12.54 22.30 -18.74
CA THR A 123 -11.95 21.08 -18.17
C THR A 123 -12.38 20.95 -16.71
N PHE A 124 -13.66 20.66 -16.46
CA PHE A 124 -14.13 20.42 -15.09
C PHE A 124 -13.60 19.08 -14.62
N VAL A 125 -12.70 19.14 -13.63
CA VAL A 125 -12.22 17.96 -12.92
C VAL A 125 -13.17 17.71 -11.75
N GLU A 126 -13.93 16.62 -11.81
CA GLU A 126 -14.75 16.20 -10.68
C GLU A 126 -13.84 15.63 -9.60
N ARG A 127 -13.79 16.31 -8.46
CA ARG A 127 -13.04 15.83 -7.30
C ARG A 127 -13.81 14.70 -6.63
N GLY A 128 -13.16 13.57 -6.49
CA GLY A 128 -13.68 12.44 -5.75
C GLY A 128 -13.94 12.80 -4.29
N ARG A 129 -14.98 12.19 -3.73
CA ARG A 129 -15.40 12.39 -2.34
C ARG A 129 -14.53 11.61 -1.36
N GLY A 130 -14.00 10.47 -1.79
CA GLY A 130 -13.16 9.58 -1.00
C GLY A 130 -11.66 9.77 -1.25
N ARG A 131 -10.86 8.82 -0.74
CA ARG A 131 -9.39 8.83 -0.89
C ARG A 131 -8.86 7.44 -1.23
N LEU A 132 -7.75 7.43 -1.97
CA LEU A 132 -6.95 6.24 -2.19
C LEU A 132 -5.72 6.24 -1.30
N GLY A 133 -5.47 5.08 -0.69
CA GLY A 133 -4.29 4.84 0.14
C GLY A 133 -3.46 3.69 -0.40
N PHE A 134 -2.14 3.85 -0.40
CA PHE A 134 -1.22 2.75 -0.72
C PHE A 134 -0.33 2.43 0.49
N ILE A 135 -0.37 1.18 0.94
CA ILE A 135 0.50 0.67 2.00
C ILE A 135 1.65 -0.09 1.36
N THR A 136 2.81 0.57 1.32
CA THR A 136 4.02 0.09 0.64
C THR A 136 4.91 -0.70 1.60
N SER A 137 4.39 -1.81 2.13
CA SER A 137 5.08 -2.59 3.15
C SER A 137 6.42 -3.17 2.70
N MET A 138 6.63 -3.35 1.39
CA MET A 138 7.82 -4.02 0.85
C MET A 138 8.69 -3.08 0.02
N SER A 139 8.11 -2.35 -0.95
CA SER A 139 8.87 -1.49 -1.87
C SER A 139 9.45 -0.25 -1.19
N SER A 140 8.71 0.33 -0.24
CA SER A 140 9.07 1.57 0.47
C SER A 140 8.59 1.49 1.91
N HIS A 141 9.26 0.64 2.69
CA HIS A 141 8.85 0.35 4.07
C HIS A 141 8.94 1.58 5.00
N PHE A 142 8.11 1.60 6.04
CA PHE A 142 8.02 2.68 7.04
C PHE A 142 8.61 2.30 8.40
N CYS A 143 9.52 1.32 8.44
CA CYS A 143 10.03 0.78 9.70
C CYS A 143 10.80 1.81 10.54
N GLY A 144 11.54 2.73 9.90
CA GLY A 144 12.34 3.75 10.58
C GLY A 144 11.53 4.75 11.41
N THR A 145 10.25 4.96 11.07
CA THR A 145 9.31 5.84 11.80
C THR A 145 8.24 5.06 12.56
N CYS A 146 8.30 3.72 12.53
CA CYS A 146 7.27 2.89 13.16
C CYS A 146 7.32 3.02 14.68
N ASN A 147 6.21 3.44 15.29
CA ASN A 147 6.03 3.56 16.75
C ASN A 147 5.04 2.54 17.33
N ARG A 148 4.65 1.52 16.55
CA ARG A 148 3.65 0.52 16.95
C ARG A 148 4.24 -0.54 17.85
N LEU A 149 3.58 -0.78 18.98
CA LEU A 149 3.76 -1.92 19.87
C LEU A 149 2.48 -2.74 19.89
N ARG A 150 2.59 -4.05 20.07
CA ARG A 150 1.45 -4.96 20.11
C ARG A 150 1.48 -5.78 21.39
N LEU A 151 0.32 -5.93 22.01
CA LEU A 151 0.09 -6.89 23.08
C LEU A 151 -0.75 -8.02 22.50
N THR A 152 -0.19 -9.22 22.48
CA THR A 152 -0.85 -10.40 21.95
C THR A 152 -1.92 -10.91 22.92
N ALA A 153 -2.84 -11.76 22.44
CA ALA A 153 -3.91 -12.31 23.27
C ALA A 153 -3.39 -13.17 24.45
N ASP A 154 -2.23 -13.81 24.29
CA ASP A 154 -1.54 -14.55 25.37
C ASP A 154 -0.74 -13.63 26.33
N GLY A 155 -0.83 -12.30 26.15
CA GLY A 155 -0.25 -11.32 27.07
C GLY A 155 1.25 -11.05 26.86
N LYS A 156 1.75 -11.25 25.63
CA LYS A 156 3.13 -10.98 25.26
C LYS A 156 3.26 -9.67 24.50
N LEU A 157 4.27 -8.89 24.83
CA LEU A 157 4.67 -7.70 24.09
C LEU A 157 5.46 -8.11 22.85
N LYS A 158 5.04 -7.58 21.70
CA LYS A 158 5.72 -7.70 20.41
C LYS A 158 6.00 -6.31 19.85
N THR A 159 7.26 -6.04 19.52
CA THR A 159 7.71 -4.70 19.07
C THR A 159 7.78 -4.55 17.55
N CYS A 160 7.65 -5.66 16.81
CA CYS A 160 7.62 -5.70 15.36
C CYS A 160 6.68 -6.82 14.88
N LEU A 161 5.93 -6.56 13.81
CA LEU A 161 5.05 -7.58 13.21
C LEU A 161 5.84 -8.78 12.67
N PHE A 162 7.04 -8.54 12.12
CA PHE A 162 7.92 -9.54 11.50
C PHE A 162 9.02 -10.07 12.43
N GLY A 163 9.17 -9.52 13.64
CA GLY A 163 10.17 -9.97 14.59
C GLY A 163 9.65 -11.13 15.43
N SER A 164 10.38 -12.24 15.51
CA SER A 164 10.00 -13.41 16.31
C SER A 164 10.09 -13.18 17.83
N ARG A 165 10.83 -12.16 18.27
CA ARG A 165 11.05 -11.85 19.68
C ARG A 165 9.77 -11.35 20.37
N GLU A 166 9.45 -11.97 21.50
CA GLU A 166 8.30 -11.64 22.33
C GLU A 166 8.70 -11.64 23.81
N VAL A 167 8.04 -10.82 24.62
CA VAL A 167 8.29 -10.72 26.06
C VAL A 167 6.97 -10.84 26.82
N SER A 168 6.84 -11.80 27.73
CA SER A 168 5.60 -12.01 28.49
C SER A 168 5.43 -10.95 29.58
N LEU A 169 4.60 -9.95 29.32
CA LEU A 169 4.23 -8.96 30.34
C LEU A 169 3.24 -9.55 31.35
N ARG A 170 2.39 -10.47 30.90
CA ARG A 170 1.46 -11.22 31.75
C ARG A 170 2.19 -11.94 32.87
N ASP A 171 3.25 -12.67 32.55
CA ASP A 171 3.96 -13.47 33.56
C ASP A 171 4.73 -12.56 34.53
N ALA A 172 5.33 -11.47 34.03
CA ALA A 172 5.95 -10.45 34.88
C ALA A 172 4.95 -9.85 35.88
N LEU A 173 3.76 -9.44 35.39
CA LEU A 173 2.69 -8.92 36.24
C LEU A 173 2.21 -9.95 37.28
N ARG A 174 2.04 -11.21 36.87
CA ARG A 174 1.59 -12.28 37.78
C ARG A 174 2.63 -12.68 38.81
N ALA A 175 3.91 -12.48 38.51
CA ALA A 175 5.00 -12.65 39.47
C ALA A 175 5.11 -11.48 40.46
N GLY A 176 4.27 -10.44 40.33
CA GLY A 176 4.28 -9.29 41.22
C GLY A 176 5.28 -8.20 40.83
N ALA A 177 5.70 -8.13 39.56
CA ALA A 177 6.63 -7.10 39.09
C ALA A 177 6.10 -5.69 39.35
N THR A 178 7.00 -4.82 39.83
CA THR A 178 6.76 -3.40 40.05
C THR A 178 6.67 -2.62 38.74
N GLU A 179 6.15 -1.39 38.79
CA GLU A 179 6.08 -0.51 37.62
C GLU A 179 7.47 -0.24 37.02
N GLU A 180 8.50 -0.08 37.87
CA GLU A 180 9.87 0.18 37.41
C GLU A 180 10.45 -1.05 36.68
N GLU A 181 10.19 -2.26 37.18
CA GLU A 181 10.60 -3.49 36.52
C GLU A 181 9.90 -3.66 35.17
N LEU A 182 8.59 -3.38 35.10
CA LEU A 182 7.85 -3.41 33.84
C LEU A 182 8.38 -2.36 32.86
N ARG A 183 8.69 -1.15 33.32
CA ARG A 183 9.28 -0.08 32.51
C ARG A 183 10.63 -0.51 31.94
N MET A 184 11.49 -1.14 32.75
CA MET A 184 12.77 -1.69 32.28
C MET A 184 12.56 -2.78 31.23
N VAL A 185 11.64 -3.71 31.46
CA VAL A 185 11.32 -4.81 30.55
C VAL A 185 10.81 -4.28 29.20
N ILE A 186 9.87 -3.33 29.22
CA ILE A 186 9.31 -2.71 28.01
C ILE A 186 10.40 -1.90 27.29
N SER A 187 11.18 -1.09 28.01
CA SER A 187 12.25 -0.28 27.42
C SER A 187 13.32 -1.13 26.76
N ALA A 188 13.71 -2.25 27.40
CA ALA A 188 14.64 -3.21 26.83
C ALA A 188 14.06 -3.92 25.60
N ALA A 189 12.76 -4.21 25.58
CA ALA A 189 12.11 -4.78 24.40
C ALA A 189 12.08 -3.77 23.22
N VAL A 190 11.73 -2.51 23.50
CA VAL A 190 11.70 -1.43 22.51
C VAL A 190 13.09 -1.12 21.98
N GLY A 191 14.11 -1.04 22.85
CA GLY A 191 15.49 -0.76 22.47
C GLY A 191 16.13 -1.82 21.56
N ARG A 192 15.56 -3.02 21.49
CA ARG A 192 15.98 -4.09 20.57
C ARG A 192 15.30 -4.02 19.21
N LYS A 193 14.46 -3.00 18.96
CA LYS A 193 13.79 -2.84 17.67
C LYS A 193 14.80 -2.60 16.57
N THR A 194 14.77 -3.47 15.56
CA THR A 194 15.57 -3.34 14.35
C THR A 194 15.04 -2.21 13.48
N PHE A 195 15.93 -1.50 12.79
CA PHE A 195 15.57 -0.38 11.92
C PHE A 195 14.59 -0.76 10.79
N ALA A 196 14.75 -1.96 10.20
CA ALA A 196 13.94 -2.41 9.09
C ALA A 196 13.61 -3.90 9.15
N LEU A 197 12.43 -4.26 8.64
CA LEU A 197 12.03 -5.64 8.29
C LEU A 197 12.25 -6.69 9.40
N GLY A 198 12.13 -6.30 10.67
CA GLY A 198 12.35 -7.21 11.80
C GLY A 198 13.78 -7.76 11.92
N GLY A 199 14.75 -7.18 11.20
CA GLY A 199 16.14 -7.66 11.15
C GLY A 199 16.45 -8.65 10.03
N HIS A 200 15.48 -8.95 9.17
CA HIS A 200 15.61 -10.00 8.14
C HIS A 200 16.27 -9.56 6.84
N GLY A 201 16.60 -8.27 6.69
CA GLY A 201 17.30 -7.71 5.53
C GLY A 201 16.47 -7.58 4.25
N SER A 202 15.59 -8.54 3.94
CA SER A 202 14.72 -8.51 2.76
C SER A 202 13.36 -9.19 2.99
N ALA A 203 12.47 -9.02 2.01
CA ALA A 203 11.19 -9.73 1.91
C ALA A 203 11.34 -11.25 1.99
N GLU A 204 12.28 -11.79 1.21
CA GLU A 204 12.62 -13.20 1.18
C GLU A 204 13.15 -13.66 2.54
N GLY A 205 13.92 -12.82 3.23
CA GLY A 205 14.42 -13.09 4.58
C GLY A 205 13.29 -13.31 5.57
N ILE A 206 12.26 -12.44 5.53
CA ILE A 206 11.06 -12.58 6.38
C ILE A 206 10.37 -13.92 6.11
N ALA A 207 10.18 -14.28 4.83
CA ALA A 207 9.51 -15.51 4.44
C ALA A 207 10.25 -16.76 4.93
N LYS A 208 11.59 -16.74 4.86
CA LYS A 208 12.46 -17.88 5.19
C LYS A 208 12.69 -18.05 6.70
N ALA A 209 12.50 -17.00 7.49
CA ALA A 209 12.85 -17.02 8.90
C ALA A 209 12.12 -18.10 9.71
N GLY A 210 10.88 -18.47 9.32
CA GLY A 210 10.18 -19.63 9.89
C GLY A 210 9.73 -19.51 11.35
N ASP A 211 10.28 -18.55 12.09
CA ASP A 211 10.31 -18.50 13.55
C ASP A 211 9.31 -17.50 14.15
N ASN A 212 8.59 -16.77 13.31
CA ASN A 212 7.59 -15.82 13.74
C ASN A 212 6.21 -16.47 13.88
N ARG A 213 5.32 -15.90 14.71
CA ARG A 213 3.93 -16.37 14.76
C ARG A 213 3.09 -15.79 13.60
N PRO A 214 2.02 -16.48 13.19
CA PRO A 214 1.06 -15.95 12.23
C PRO A 214 0.46 -14.60 12.68
N MET A 215 0.18 -13.70 11.73
CA MET A 215 -0.40 -12.39 12.05
C MET A 215 -1.77 -12.48 12.72
N THR A 216 -2.53 -13.53 12.43
CA THR A 216 -3.82 -13.82 13.06
C THR A 216 -3.70 -13.96 14.59
N LEU A 217 -2.52 -14.32 15.11
CA LEU A 217 -2.24 -14.45 16.54
C LEU A 217 -1.54 -13.22 17.15
N ILE A 218 -1.16 -12.25 16.33
CA ILE A 218 -0.45 -11.03 16.76
C ILE A 218 -1.43 -9.87 17.06
N GLY A 219 -2.60 -9.88 16.43
CA GLY A 219 -3.56 -8.78 16.45
C GLY A 219 -3.38 -7.87 15.23
N GLY A 220 -4.47 -7.76 14.44
CA GLY A 220 -4.57 -6.93 13.24
C GLY A 220 -4.66 -5.45 13.55
#